data_AF-A0AAI8VTN4-F1
#
_entry.id   AF-A0AAI8VTN4-F1
#
_cell.length_a   1.000
_cell.length_b   1.000
_cell.length_c   1.000
_cell.angle_alpha   90.00
_cell.angle_beta   90.00
_cell.angle_gamma   90.00
#
_symmetry.space_group_name_H-M   'P 1'
#
loop_
_entity.id
_entity.type
_entity.pdbx_description
1 polymer ?
#
loop_
_entity_poly.entity_id
_entity_poly.type
_entity_poly.pdbx_seq_one_letter_code
_entity_poly.pdbx_strand_id
1 'polypeptide(L)'
;MGLSSTAISDALLVDSSTLITSDAIDLSGIHTVGSEANITSNYNALVKLPDLATAPDLFVNNNTNCTFDFLQLSMVTNLTMIDNPASMIPSFPKLASATNIHLRGNIDTSLGPNYLPALTAAGNVTIEAWNDDFSCSKLVSQLQNGFIKHLACAWAGIGVSIGVVVVGAGLAAVWLTLRHFRRRLTQLEGRASAQQPVDVDSLFTEPTQVYFEGTHEAEGQGIIREKPDDNMREMYVRPEETAGTQILEMDAAPVEPGWYARDGEDGESRYLSGHRHEGE
;
A
#
# COMPACT_ATOMS: atom_id res chain seq x y z
N MET A 1 -40.25 8.90 16.44
CA MET A 1 -40.70 9.21 15.07
C MET A 1 -39.79 8.42 14.14
N GLY A 2 -40.30 7.37 13.48
CA GLY A 2 -39.49 6.57 12.56
C GLY A 2 -39.34 7.31 11.24
N LEU A 3 -38.12 7.66 10.87
CA LEU A 3 -37.83 8.15 9.52
C LEU A 3 -38.15 7.00 8.56
N SER A 4 -39.03 7.26 7.59
CA SER A 4 -39.30 6.31 6.52
C SER A 4 -38.03 6.12 5.72
N SER A 5 -37.41 4.95 5.84
CA SER A 5 -36.28 4.54 5.02
C SER A 5 -36.75 4.43 3.57
N THR A 6 -36.09 5.14 2.65
CA THR A 6 -36.35 5.07 1.22
C THR A 6 -35.45 4.01 0.61
N ALA A 7 -36.05 3.06 -0.11
CA ALA A 7 -35.35 2.07 -0.91
C ALA A 7 -35.57 2.38 -2.39
N ILE A 8 -34.49 2.46 -3.16
CA ILE A 8 -34.55 2.52 -4.63
C ILE A 8 -34.46 1.08 -5.11
N SER A 9 -35.52 0.57 -5.74
CA SER A 9 -35.61 -0.85 -6.13
C SER A 9 -34.69 -1.24 -7.28
N ASP A 10 -34.21 -0.26 -8.05
CA ASP A 10 -33.39 -0.47 -9.24
C ASP A 10 -32.14 0.41 -9.15
N ALA A 11 -31.85 1.23 -10.18
CA ALA A 11 -30.67 2.05 -10.26
C ALA A 11 -30.88 3.47 -9.71
N LEU A 12 -29.85 4.01 -9.07
CA LEU A 12 -29.72 5.43 -8.75
C LEU A 12 -28.70 6.04 -9.72
N LEU A 13 -29.13 7.02 -10.51
CA LEU A 13 -28.27 7.79 -11.40
C LEU A 13 -28.16 9.23 -10.90
N VAL A 14 -26.93 9.69 -10.68
CA VAL A 14 -26.61 11.06 -10.27
C VAL A 14 -25.60 11.63 -11.26
N ASP A 15 -26.08 12.46 -12.17
CA ASP A 15 -25.24 13.11 -13.18
C ASP A 15 -25.49 14.62 -13.29
N SER A 16 -24.59 15.33 -13.97
CA SER A 16 -24.74 16.79 -14.15
C SER A 16 -25.97 17.22 -14.93
N SER A 17 -26.57 16.34 -15.75
CA SER A 17 -27.82 16.67 -16.45
C SER A 17 -29.00 16.78 -15.49
N THR A 18 -28.90 16.11 -14.32
CA THR A 18 -29.89 16.19 -13.25
C THR A 18 -29.72 17.42 -12.33
N LEU A 19 -28.63 18.18 -12.47
CA LEU A 19 -28.28 19.28 -11.56
C LEU A 19 -28.48 20.65 -12.21
N ILE A 20 -29.52 21.35 -11.78
CA ILE A 20 -29.87 22.67 -12.35
C ILE A 20 -29.13 23.80 -11.62
N THR A 21 -28.69 23.61 -10.38
CA THR A 21 -27.99 24.66 -9.60
C THR A 21 -27.03 24.04 -8.58
N SER A 22 -25.81 24.55 -8.58
CA SER A 22 -24.65 24.05 -7.85
C SER A 22 -24.82 24.09 -6.34
N ASP A 23 -24.35 23.02 -5.68
CA ASP A 23 -23.40 23.05 -4.54
C ASP A 23 -23.58 21.78 -3.71
N ALA A 24 -24.81 21.30 -3.53
CA ALA A 24 -25.09 20.08 -2.77
C ALA A 24 -26.21 19.23 -3.39
N ILE A 25 -25.92 17.94 -3.59
CA ILE A 25 -26.88 16.90 -3.96
C ILE A 25 -27.11 16.09 -2.68
N ASP A 26 -28.18 16.42 -1.95
CA ASP A 26 -28.52 15.73 -0.71
C ASP A 26 -29.56 14.65 -0.99
N LEU A 27 -29.11 13.39 -0.90
CA LEU A 27 -29.91 12.18 -1.12
C LEU A 27 -30.15 11.45 0.21
N SER A 28 -30.24 12.20 1.31
CA SER A 28 -30.64 11.70 2.63
C SER A 28 -31.95 10.92 2.57
N GLY A 29 -32.07 9.90 3.43
CA GLY A 29 -33.19 8.97 3.47
C GLY A 29 -33.08 7.79 2.51
N ILE A 30 -32.21 7.83 1.48
CA ILE A 30 -31.93 6.66 0.64
C ILE A 30 -31.02 5.70 1.41
N HIS A 31 -31.57 4.56 1.81
CA HIS A 31 -30.88 3.57 2.62
C HIS A 31 -30.33 2.40 1.80
N THR A 32 -31.04 2.04 0.73
CA THR A 32 -30.70 0.90 -0.13
C THR A 32 -30.93 1.25 -1.59
N VAL A 33 -30.04 0.75 -2.45
CA VAL A 33 -30.16 0.78 -3.92
C VAL A 33 -30.15 -0.66 -4.40
N GLY A 34 -31.10 -1.03 -5.26
CA GLY A 34 -31.41 -2.42 -5.60
C GLY A 34 -30.43 -3.07 -6.58
N SER A 35 -29.92 -2.29 -7.55
CA SER A 35 -28.97 -2.77 -8.56
C SER A 35 -27.66 -1.98 -8.50
N GLU A 36 -27.67 -0.74 -8.98
CA GLU A 36 -26.48 0.08 -9.12
C GLU A 36 -26.70 1.54 -8.71
N ALA A 37 -25.70 2.13 -8.08
CA ALA A 37 -25.62 3.56 -7.81
C ALA A 37 -24.48 4.15 -8.66
N ASN A 38 -24.82 4.96 -9.65
CA ASN A 38 -23.87 5.58 -10.57
C ASN A 38 -23.86 7.09 -10.40
N ILE A 39 -22.71 7.61 -9.98
CA ILE A 39 -22.46 9.03 -9.75
C ILE A 39 -21.39 9.49 -10.74
N THR A 40 -21.78 10.25 -11.75
CA THR A 40 -20.91 10.50 -12.90
C THR A 40 -21.02 11.90 -13.47
N SER A 41 -19.89 12.44 -13.96
CA SER A 41 -19.86 13.71 -14.68
C SER A 41 -20.38 14.91 -13.88
N ASN A 42 -20.26 14.89 -12.55
CA ASN A 42 -20.57 16.03 -11.69
C ASN A 42 -19.37 16.98 -11.58
N TYR A 43 -19.64 18.26 -11.33
CA TYR A 43 -18.63 19.32 -11.22
C TYR A 43 -18.94 20.23 -10.04
N ASN A 44 -17.97 20.48 -9.15
CA ASN A 44 -18.12 21.32 -7.96
C ASN A 44 -19.33 20.94 -7.08
N ALA A 45 -19.58 19.64 -6.91
CA ALA A 45 -20.75 19.14 -6.19
C ALA A 45 -20.37 18.44 -4.88
N LEU A 46 -21.16 18.68 -3.83
CA LEU A 46 -21.17 17.90 -2.61
C LEU A 46 -22.29 16.85 -2.70
N VAL A 47 -21.94 15.61 -3.00
CA VAL A 47 -22.90 14.51 -3.17
C VAL A 47 -23.00 13.73 -1.87
N LYS A 48 -24.16 13.81 -1.20
CA LYS A 48 -24.38 13.20 0.11
C LYS A 48 -25.36 12.04 0.02
N LEU A 49 -24.89 10.85 0.42
CA LEU A 49 -25.72 9.67 0.65
C LEU A 49 -25.47 9.18 2.08
N PRO A 50 -25.77 10.02 3.09
CA PRO A 50 -25.33 9.77 4.45
C PRO A 50 -26.03 8.57 5.07
N ASP A 51 -27.21 8.16 4.57
CA ASP A 51 -27.97 7.03 5.07
C ASP A 51 -27.79 5.73 4.26
N LEU A 52 -27.05 5.79 3.14
CA LEU A 52 -26.90 4.66 2.23
C LEU A 52 -26.11 3.55 2.91
N ALA A 53 -26.78 2.45 3.24
CA ALA A 53 -26.18 1.29 3.90
C ALA A 53 -25.76 0.20 2.93
N THR A 54 -26.51 0.01 1.84
CA THR A 54 -26.24 -1.04 0.84
C THR A 54 -26.45 -0.53 -0.58
N ALA A 55 -25.51 -0.87 -1.46
CA ALA A 55 -25.60 -0.69 -2.90
C ALA A 55 -24.78 -1.82 -3.54
N PRO A 56 -25.38 -2.79 -4.23
CA PRO A 56 -24.63 -3.90 -4.81
C PRO A 56 -23.48 -3.40 -5.69
N ASP A 57 -23.74 -2.42 -6.55
CA ASP A 57 -22.68 -1.77 -7.31
C ASP A 57 -22.70 -0.25 -7.05
N LEU A 58 -21.57 0.30 -6.60
CA LEU A 58 -21.38 1.74 -6.43
C LEU A 58 -20.24 2.21 -7.34
N PHE A 59 -20.61 2.99 -8.35
CA PHE A 59 -19.71 3.59 -9.33
C PHE A 59 -19.68 5.10 -9.16
N VAL A 60 -18.49 5.65 -8.90
CA VAL A 60 -18.28 7.10 -8.82
C VAL A 60 -17.16 7.46 -9.78
N ASN A 61 -17.52 7.94 -10.97
CA ASN A 61 -16.57 8.07 -12.08
C ASN A 61 -16.66 9.42 -12.78
N ASN A 62 -15.53 9.98 -13.21
CA ASN A 62 -15.50 11.20 -14.02
C ASN A 62 -16.12 12.44 -13.33
N ASN A 63 -15.97 12.55 -12.01
CA ASN A 63 -16.44 13.72 -11.24
C ASN A 63 -15.29 14.65 -10.88
N THR A 64 -15.46 15.95 -11.09
CA THR A 64 -14.38 16.93 -10.89
C THR A 64 -14.66 17.85 -9.71
N ASN A 65 -13.67 18.01 -8.82
CA ASN A 65 -13.76 18.87 -7.64
C ASN A 65 -15.01 18.61 -6.80
N CYS A 66 -15.34 17.32 -6.62
CA CYS A 66 -16.51 16.87 -5.88
C CYS A 66 -16.09 16.31 -4.51
N THR A 67 -17.05 16.33 -3.57
CA THR A 67 -16.94 15.67 -2.27
C THR A 67 -18.08 14.68 -2.15
N PHE A 68 -17.81 13.49 -1.59
CA PHE A 68 -18.80 12.43 -1.43
C PHE A 68 -18.96 12.05 0.03
N ASP A 69 -20.17 11.69 0.45
CA ASP A 69 -20.46 11.19 1.79
C ASP A 69 -21.19 9.85 1.71
N PHE A 70 -20.52 8.79 2.20
CA PHE A 70 -21.00 7.41 2.26
C PHE A 70 -20.78 6.80 3.65
N LEU A 71 -20.89 7.59 4.72
CA LEU A 71 -20.49 7.18 6.07
C LEU A 71 -21.20 5.91 6.59
N GLN A 72 -22.40 5.60 6.10
CA GLN A 72 -23.18 4.43 6.52
C GLN A 72 -23.02 3.21 5.61
N LEU A 73 -22.27 3.32 4.52
CA LEU A 73 -22.12 2.24 3.53
C LEU A 73 -21.45 1.04 4.19
N SER A 74 -22.18 -0.06 4.27
CA SER A 74 -21.79 -1.25 5.03
C SER A 74 -21.54 -2.48 4.16
N MET A 75 -22.20 -2.56 3.01
CA MET A 75 -22.08 -3.70 2.10
C MET A 75 -22.22 -3.25 0.66
N VAL A 76 -21.29 -3.73 -0.17
CA VAL A 76 -21.28 -3.58 -1.63
C VAL A 76 -20.79 -4.90 -2.26
N THR A 77 -21.11 -5.13 -3.52
CA THR A 77 -20.43 -6.15 -4.34
C THR A 77 -19.24 -5.49 -5.03
N ASN A 78 -19.46 -4.41 -5.78
CA ASN A 78 -18.42 -3.66 -6.46
C ASN A 78 -18.43 -2.20 -5.99
N LEU A 79 -17.31 -1.74 -5.44
CA LEU A 79 -17.05 -0.33 -5.13
C LEU A 79 -15.98 0.17 -6.08
N THR A 80 -16.32 1.10 -6.96
CA THR A 80 -15.38 1.69 -7.91
C THR A 80 -15.46 3.20 -7.85
N MET A 81 -14.34 3.83 -7.52
CA MET A 81 -14.20 5.28 -7.54
C MET A 81 -12.94 5.64 -8.31
N ILE A 82 -13.07 5.90 -9.61
CA ILE A 82 -11.95 6.16 -10.50
C ILE A 82 -12.16 7.44 -11.31
N ASP A 83 -11.07 8.04 -11.77
CA ASP A 83 -11.10 9.20 -12.67
C ASP A 83 -11.90 10.38 -12.11
N ASN A 84 -11.75 10.67 -10.81
CA ASN A 84 -12.39 11.81 -10.16
C ASN A 84 -11.36 12.93 -9.87
N PRO A 85 -10.94 13.73 -10.87
CA PRO A 85 -9.88 14.72 -10.69
C PRO A 85 -10.26 15.81 -9.69
N ALA A 86 -9.28 16.22 -8.86
CA ALA A 86 -9.48 17.20 -7.79
C ALA A 86 -10.61 16.86 -6.78
N SER A 87 -11.17 15.65 -6.85
CA SER A 87 -12.18 15.17 -5.90
C SER A 87 -11.50 14.36 -4.80
N MET A 88 -12.13 14.30 -3.63
CA MET A 88 -11.65 13.53 -2.49
C MET A 88 -12.48 12.24 -2.35
N ILE A 89 -11.81 11.09 -2.31
CA ILE A 89 -12.44 9.78 -2.09
C ILE A 89 -12.62 9.61 -0.56
N PRO A 90 -13.86 9.55 -0.05
CA PRO A 90 -14.14 9.56 1.38
C PRO A 90 -13.83 8.22 2.04
N SER A 91 -13.43 8.23 3.30
CA SER A 91 -13.29 6.98 4.08
C SER A 91 -14.58 6.18 4.16
N PHE A 92 -14.46 4.86 4.34
CA PHE A 92 -15.62 3.96 4.49
C PHE A 92 -15.60 3.29 5.87
N PRO A 93 -15.95 4.02 6.94
CA PRO A 93 -15.80 3.55 8.31
C PRO A 93 -16.68 2.35 8.66
N LYS A 94 -17.78 2.13 7.91
CA LYS A 94 -18.74 1.04 8.16
C LYS A 94 -18.72 -0.07 7.13
N LEU A 95 -17.89 0.02 6.08
CA LEU A 95 -17.86 -0.97 5.01
C LEU A 95 -17.28 -2.28 5.52
N ALA A 96 -18.17 -3.24 5.79
CA ALA A 96 -17.85 -4.53 6.36
C ALA A 96 -17.52 -5.58 5.29
N SER A 97 -18.19 -5.51 4.14
CA SER A 97 -18.02 -6.49 3.06
C SER A 97 -18.03 -5.87 1.66
N ALA A 98 -17.12 -6.36 0.81
CA ALA A 98 -17.03 -6.06 -0.62
C ALA A 98 -16.57 -7.29 -1.43
N THR A 99 -16.93 -7.43 -2.70
CA THR A 99 -16.26 -8.41 -3.58
C THR A 99 -15.09 -7.77 -4.30
N ASN A 100 -15.29 -6.60 -4.89
CA ASN A 100 -14.23 -5.82 -5.54
C ASN A 100 -14.26 -4.37 -5.04
N ILE A 101 -13.09 -3.85 -4.73
CA ILE A 101 -12.86 -2.44 -4.40
C ILE A 101 -11.79 -1.92 -5.35
N HIS A 102 -12.09 -0.89 -6.12
CA HIS A 102 -11.13 -0.19 -6.96
C HIS A 102 -11.21 1.31 -6.73
N LEU A 103 -10.21 1.87 -6.04
CA LEU A 103 -10.15 3.29 -5.74
C LEU A 103 -8.91 3.89 -6.41
N ARG A 104 -9.11 4.94 -7.20
CA ARG A 104 -8.04 5.71 -7.83
C ARG A 104 -8.32 7.20 -7.71
N GLY A 105 -7.52 7.89 -6.92
CA GLY A 105 -7.71 9.33 -6.67
C GLY A 105 -7.06 9.82 -5.39
N ASN A 106 -7.41 11.04 -4.98
CA ASN A 106 -6.96 11.64 -3.72
C ASN A 106 -7.79 11.08 -2.56
N ILE A 107 -7.16 10.37 -1.64
CA ILE A 107 -7.84 9.63 -0.56
C ILE A 107 -7.91 10.48 0.71
N ASP A 108 -9.09 10.60 1.32
CA ASP A 108 -9.23 11.26 2.62
C ASP A 108 -8.60 10.43 3.74
N THR A 109 -7.52 10.97 4.33
CA THR A 109 -6.79 10.39 5.45
C THR A 109 -7.13 11.06 6.79
N SER A 110 -8.08 11.99 6.82
CA SER A 110 -8.43 12.78 8.00
C SER A 110 -8.93 11.95 9.18
N LEU A 111 -9.58 10.81 8.90
CA LEU A 111 -10.05 9.86 9.92
C LEU A 111 -8.97 8.87 10.40
N GLY A 112 -7.74 9.02 9.91
CA GLY A 112 -6.58 8.24 10.32
C GLY A 112 -6.08 7.25 9.27
N PRO A 113 -5.14 6.36 9.66
CA PRO A 113 -4.38 5.55 8.71
C PRO A 113 -5.16 4.35 8.16
N ASN A 114 -6.33 4.01 8.73
CA ASN A 114 -7.13 2.90 8.28
C ASN A 114 -8.39 3.41 7.57
N TYR A 115 -8.37 3.31 6.25
CA TYR A 115 -9.44 3.80 5.39
C TYR A 115 -10.67 2.88 5.35
N LEU A 116 -10.49 1.59 5.64
CA LEU A 116 -11.53 0.56 5.65
C LEU A 116 -11.58 -0.16 7.01
N PRO A 117 -11.84 0.55 8.13
CA PRO A 117 -11.65 0.00 9.47
C PRO A 117 -12.60 -1.13 9.84
N ALA A 118 -13.81 -1.14 9.30
CA ALA A 118 -14.81 -2.19 9.55
C ALA A 118 -14.70 -3.41 8.62
N LEU A 119 -13.75 -3.41 7.67
CA LEU A 119 -13.68 -4.45 6.65
C LEU A 119 -13.32 -5.81 7.25
N THR A 120 -14.22 -6.78 7.06
CA THR A 120 -14.05 -8.16 7.53
C THR A 120 -13.98 -9.16 6.37
N ALA A 121 -14.50 -8.81 5.19
CA ALA A 121 -14.45 -9.67 4.00
C ALA A 121 -14.39 -8.87 2.69
N ALA A 122 -13.30 -9.03 1.95
CA ALA A 122 -13.03 -8.44 0.64
C ALA A 122 -12.39 -9.44 -0.32
N GLY A 123 -12.83 -9.43 -1.58
CA GLY A 123 -12.15 -10.17 -2.66
C GLY A 123 -10.92 -9.42 -3.16
N ASN A 124 -11.08 -8.69 -4.25
CA ASN A 124 -10.01 -7.90 -4.87
C ASN A 124 -10.06 -6.46 -4.37
N VAL A 125 -8.93 -5.94 -3.89
CA VAL A 125 -8.78 -4.56 -3.46
C VAL A 125 -7.63 -3.93 -4.23
N THR A 126 -7.95 -2.97 -5.08
CA THR A 126 -6.99 -2.17 -5.86
C THR A 126 -7.08 -0.72 -5.41
N ILE A 127 -5.98 -0.18 -4.89
CA ILE A 127 -5.88 1.20 -4.45
C ILE A 127 -4.72 1.89 -5.18
N GLU A 128 -5.04 2.98 -5.86
CA GLU A 128 -4.11 3.84 -6.60
C GLU A 128 -4.22 5.27 -6.05
N ALA A 129 -3.61 5.50 -4.89
CA ALA A 129 -3.69 6.79 -4.21
C ALA A 129 -2.84 7.86 -4.92
N TRP A 130 -3.37 9.08 -5.04
CA TRP A 130 -2.70 10.24 -5.64
C TRP A 130 -2.05 11.18 -4.62
N ASN A 131 -2.13 10.85 -3.33
CA ASN A 131 -1.59 11.63 -2.23
C ASN A 131 -0.57 10.83 -1.42
N ASP A 132 0.51 11.51 -1.01
CA ASP A 132 1.69 10.90 -0.39
C ASP A 132 1.48 10.46 1.07
N ASP A 133 0.44 10.97 1.72
CA ASP A 133 0.07 10.68 3.11
C ASP A 133 -0.74 9.38 3.26
N PHE A 134 -1.25 8.81 2.17
CA PHE A 134 -1.92 7.53 2.20
C PHE A 134 -0.93 6.37 2.32
N SER A 135 -1.16 5.47 3.29
CA SER A 135 -0.31 4.29 3.54
C SER A 135 -1.07 2.97 3.39
N CYS A 136 -0.55 2.07 2.56
CA CYS A 136 -1.09 0.72 2.38
C CYS A 136 -0.88 -0.20 3.60
N SER A 137 -0.13 0.22 4.62
CA SER A 137 0.27 -0.64 5.75
C SER A 137 -0.91 -1.33 6.46
N LYS A 138 -2.04 -0.62 6.62
CA LYS A 138 -3.25 -1.18 7.23
C LYS A 138 -3.96 -2.18 6.31
N LEU A 139 -4.04 -1.90 5.01
CA LEU A 139 -4.58 -2.86 4.04
C LEU A 139 -3.73 -4.13 3.96
N VAL A 140 -2.40 -4.00 4.06
CA VAL A 140 -1.49 -5.16 4.14
C VAL A 140 -1.77 -6.00 5.39
N SER A 141 -2.02 -5.37 6.54
CA SER A 141 -2.42 -6.12 7.74
C SER A 141 -3.76 -6.84 7.58
N GLN A 142 -4.72 -6.24 6.87
CA GLN A 142 -6.01 -6.87 6.55
C GLN A 142 -5.88 -8.04 5.56
N LEU A 143 -4.97 -7.93 4.59
CA LEU A 143 -4.58 -9.04 3.71
C LEU A 143 -3.97 -10.20 4.52
N GLN A 144 -3.05 -9.90 5.46
CA GLN A 144 -2.43 -10.92 6.31
C GLN A 144 -3.42 -11.60 7.25
N ASN A 145 -4.44 -10.88 7.72
CA ASN A 145 -5.53 -11.44 8.53
C ASN A 145 -6.57 -12.21 7.71
N GLY A 146 -6.42 -12.30 6.38
CA GLY A 146 -7.35 -13.00 5.50
C GLY A 146 -8.65 -12.25 5.22
N PHE A 147 -8.78 -10.99 5.64
CA PHE A 147 -9.95 -10.17 5.33
C PHE A 147 -9.96 -9.75 3.85
N ILE A 148 -8.79 -9.51 3.26
CA ILE A 148 -8.63 -9.23 1.83
C ILE A 148 -8.02 -10.46 1.17
N LYS A 149 -8.55 -10.91 0.02
CA LYS A 149 -7.97 -12.04 -0.74
C LYS A 149 -6.83 -11.61 -1.66
N HIS A 150 -7.01 -10.49 -2.35
CA HIS A 150 -6.02 -9.93 -3.26
C HIS A 150 -5.89 -8.44 -3.06
N LEU A 151 -4.67 -7.95 -2.87
CA LEU A 151 -4.37 -6.53 -2.67
C LEU A 151 -3.37 -6.05 -3.73
N ALA A 152 -3.76 -5.03 -4.49
CA ALA A 152 -2.87 -4.24 -5.32
C ALA A 152 -2.89 -2.80 -4.78
N CYS A 153 -1.79 -2.37 -4.17
CA CYS A 153 -1.70 -1.01 -3.62
C CYS A 153 -0.53 -0.30 -4.30
N ALA A 154 -0.87 0.58 -5.24
CA ALA A 154 0.07 1.41 -5.95
C ALA A 154 0.08 2.80 -5.31
N TRP A 155 1.28 3.33 -5.17
CA TRP A 155 1.55 4.66 -4.70
C TRP A 155 2.03 5.45 -5.91
N ALA A 156 1.35 6.55 -6.20
CA ALA A 156 1.79 7.49 -7.21
C ALA A 156 3.01 8.27 -6.66
N GLY A 157 4.22 7.71 -6.69
CA GLY A 157 5.39 8.56 -6.41
C GLY A 157 6.77 7.96 -6.30
N ILE A 158 7.10 7.15 -5.29
CA ILE A 158 8.49 7.18 -4.78
C ILE A 158 9.19 5.79 -4.68
N GLY A 159 8.54 4.68 -5.02
CA GLY A 159 9.03 3.34 -4.66
C GLY A 159 10.14 2.72 -5.42
N VAL A 160 10.24 3.08 -6.67
CA VAL A 160 11.23 2.48 -7.54
C VAL A 160 12.52 3.31 -7.52
N SER A 161 12.47 4.55 -7.00
CA SER A 161 13.62 5.45 -7.00
C SER A 161 14.75 4.97 -6.08
N ILE A 162 14.46 4.57 -4.84
CA ILE A 162 15.52 4.23 -3.88
C ILE A 162 16.23 2.94 -4.28
N GLY A 163 15.49 1.91 -4.70
CA GLY A 163 16.07 0.65 -5.17
C GLY A 163 16.94 0.85 -6.41
N VAL A 164 16.47 1.63 -7.39
CA VAL A 164 17.24 1.91 -8.61
C VAL A 164 18.45 2.79 -8.34
N VAL A 165 18.36 3.76 -7.42
CA VAL A 165 19.50 4.61 -7.05
C VAL A 165 20.58 3.82 -6.33
N VAL A 166 20.23 2.94 -5.38
CA VAL A 166 21.21 2.11 -4.67
C VAL A 166 21.89 1.11 -5.61
N VAL A 167 21.12 0.42 -6.46
CA VAL A 167 21.67 -0.51 -7.45
C VAL A 167 22.52 0.23 -8.49
N GLY A 168 22.04 1.37 -8.99
CA GLY A 168 22.76 2.20 -9.95
C GLY A 168 24.08 2.74 -9.40
N ALA A 169 24.08 3.26 -8.16
CA ALA A 169 25.28 3.72 -7.48
C ALA A 169 26.27 2.58 -7.22
N GLY A 170 25.78 1.41 -6.82
CA GLY A 170 26.59 0.20 -6.64
C GLY A 170 27.30 -0.21 -7.94
N LEU A 171 26.56 -0.30 -9.05
CA LEU A 171 27.14 -0.65 -10.36
C LEU A 171 28.16 0.41 -10.84
N ALA A 172 27.89 1.70 -10.64
CA ALA A 172 28.82 2.77 -10.98
C ALA A 172 30.13 2.68 -10.18
N ALA A 173 30.05 2.39 -8.88
CA ALA A 173 31.23 2.20 -8.02
C ALA A 173 32.07 0.98 -8.46
N VAL A 174 31.42 -0.15 -8.77
CA VAL A 174 32.09 -1.34 -9.31
C VAL A 174 32.76 -1.05 -10.66
N TRP A 175 32.09 -0.31 -11.55
CA TRP A 175 32.68 0.07 -12.83
C TRP A 175 33.89 1.01 -12.67
N LEU A 176 33.80 2.00 -11.77
CA LEU A 176 34.92 2.92 -11.48
C LEU A 176 36.13 2.20 -10.89
N THR A 177 35.92 1.25 -9.99
CA THR A 177 37.02 0.45 -9.41
C THR A 177 37.70 -0.40 -10.50
N LEU A 178 36.93 -1.12 -11.32
CA LEU A 178 37.49 -1.89 -12.45
C LEU A 178 38.24 -1.02 -13.46
N ARG A 179 37.70 0.17 -13.79
CA ARG A 179 38.35 1.12 -14.70
C ARG A 179 39.66 1.65 -14.12
N HIS A 180 39.70 1.93 -12.83
CA HIS A 180 40.90 2.39 -12.15
C HIS A 180 41.98 1.28 -12.12
N PHE A 181 41.59 0.03 -11.85
CA PHE A 181 42.51 -1.12 -11.91
C PHE A 181 43.08 -1.35 -13.32
N ARG A 182 42.27 -1.28 -14.37
CA ARG A 182 42.76 -1.38 -15.76
C ARG A 182 43.79 -0.30 -16.10
N ARG A 183 43.57 0.94 -15.63
CA ARG A 183 44.54 2.03 -15.81
C ARG A 183 45.86 1.80 -15.06
N ARG A 184 45.84 1.09 -13.94
CA ARG A 184 47.07 0.73 -13.22
C ARG A 184 47.83 -0.40 -13.90
N LEU A 185 47.13 -1.38 -14.48
CA LEU A 185 47.76 -2.48 -15.21
C LEU A 185 48.55 -1.97 -16.42
N THR A 186 48.02 -1.02 -17.20
CA THR A 186 48.76 -0.45 -18.34
C THR A 186 50.01 0.34 -17.93
N GLN A 187 50.06 0.89 -16.71
CA GLN A 187 51.27 1.54 -16.19
C GLN A 187 52.35 0.53 -15.75
N LEU A 188 51.96 -0.68 -15.35
CA LEU A 188 52.90 -1.74 -15.01
C LEU A 188 53.49 -2.39 -16.26
N GLU A 189 52.67 -2.56 -17.30
CA GLU A 189 53.11 -3.10 -18.60
C GLU A 189 54.10 -2.17 -19.30
N GLY A 190 53.89 -0.85 -19.22
CA GLY A 190 54.85 0.14 -19.71
C GLY A 190 56.19 0.18 -18.95
N ARG A 191 56.23 -0.26 -17.68
CA ARG A 191 57.47 -0.39 -16.91
C ARG A 191 58.18 -1.73 -17.16
N ALA A 192 57.44 -2.81 -17.38
CA ALA A 192 58.01 -4.11 -17.76
C ALA A 192 58.74 -4.03 -19.11
N SER A 193 58.25 -3.23 -20.06
CA SER A 193 58.90 -3.03 -21.37
C SER A 193 60.03 -1.99 -21.37
N ALA A 194 60.19 -1.21 -20.31
CA ALA A 194 61.29 -0.24 -20.16
C ALA A 194 62.54 -0.85 -19.48
N GLN A 195 62.46 -2.10 -19.01
CA GLN A 195 63.61 -2.84 -18.54
C GLN A 195 64.31 -3.50 -19.74
N GLN A 196 65.13 -2.65 -20.36
CA GLN A 196 66.18 -2.88 -21.33
C GLN A 196 66.70 -4.33 -21.44
N PRO A 197 66.85 -4.88 -22.67
CA PRO A 197 67.62 -6.10 -22.87
C PRO A 197 69.07 -5.82 -22.48
N VAL A 198 69.52 -6.47 -21.41
CA VAL A 198 70.95 -6.64 -21.17
C VAL A 198 71.44 -7.61 -22.23
N ASP A 199 72.24 -7.08 -23.14
CA ASP A 199 73.01 -7.82 -24.12
C ASP A 199 73.99 -8.73 -23.37
N VAL A 200 73.72 -10.04 -23.36
CA VAL A 200 74.62 -11.07 -22.84
C VAL A 200 74.88 -12.07 -23.95
N ASP A 201 75.65 -11.62 -24.94
CA ASP A 201 76.32 -12.52 -25.86
C ASP A 201 77.56 -13.08 -25.16
N SER A 202 77.47 -14.30 -24.64
CA SER A 202 78.63 -15.21 -24.53
C SER A 202 78.21 -16.62 -24.11
N LEU A 203 78.44 -17.53 -25.07
CA LEU A 203 78.97 -18.88 -24.88
C LEU A 203 78.09 -19.92 -24.17
N PHE A 204 77.33 -20.62 -25.01
CA PHE A 204 77.44 -22.06 -25.23
C PHE A 204 77.96 -22.90 -24.04
N THR A 205 77.06 -23.50 -23.27
CA THR A 205 77.29 -24.80 -22.62
C THR A 205 75.96 -25.54 -22.42
N GLU A 206 75.78 -26.57 -23.22
CA GLU A 206 75.23 -27.92 -22.96
C GLU A 206 74.04 -28.13 -21.99
N PRO A 207 73.03 -28.95 -22.38
CA PRO A 207 71.78 -29.07 -21.64
C PRO A 207 71.91 -30.04 -20.47
N THR A 208 71.54 -29.59 -19.27
CA THR A 208 71.24 -30.50 -18.15
C THR A 208 69.74 -30.43 -17.85
N GLN A 209 69.05 -31.52 -18.14
CA GLN A 209 67.67 -31.73 -17.73
C GLN A 209 67.58 -31.71 -16.20
N VAL A 210 66.76 -30.81 -15.66
CA VAL A 210 66.30 -30.86 -14.27
C VAL A 210 64.79 -30.91 -14.27
N TYR A 211 64.31 -32.08 -13.85
CA TYR A 211 62.95 -32.45 -13.56
C TYR A 211 62.58 -31.85 -12.18
N PHE A 212 61.54 -31.02 -12.09
CA PHE A 212 60.87 -30.59 -10.85
C PHE A 212 59.52 -29.98 -11.28
N GLU A 213 58.41 -30.74 -11.30
CA GLU A 213 57.58 -31.18 -10.17
C GLU A 213 56.88 -30.01 -9.44
N GLY A 214 55.60 -29.84 -9.78
CA GLY A 214 54.57 -29.39 -8.84
C GLY A 214 54.30 -27.90 -8.70
N THR A 215 53.32 -27.37 -9.45
CA THR A 215 52.49 -26.26 -8.96
C THR A 215 51.01 -26.54 -9.20
N HIS A 216 50.43 -27.11 -8.14
CA HIS A 216 49.05 -27.04 -7.67
C HIS A 216 48.02 -26.29 -8.54
N GLU A 217 47.05 -27.03 -9.04
CA GLU A 217 45.71 -26.53 -9.33
C GLU A 217 45.02 -26.17 -8.00
N ALA A 218 44.60 -24.92 -7.86
CA ALA A 218 43.68 -24.52 -6.81
C ALA A 218 42.26 -24.84 -7.26
N GLU A 219 41.81 -26.05 -6.90
CA GLU A 219 40.43 -26.50 -7.05
C GLU A 219 39.54 -25.75 -6.04
N GLY A 220 38.66 -24.89 -6.56
CA GLY A 220 37.85 -23.98 -5.76
C GLY A 220 36.45 -23.79 -6.31
N GLN A 221 35.76 -24.88 -6.65
CA GLN A 221 34.30 -24.88 -6.83
C GLN A 221 33.69 -25.96 -5.94
N GLY A 222 33.51 -25.61 -4.67
CA GLY A 222 32.62 -26.34 -3.77
C GLY A 222 31.17 -26.11 -4.17
N ILE A 223 30.70 -26.81 -5.20
CA ILE A 223 29.28 -27.00 -5.43
C ILE A 223 28.81 -27.97 -4.34
N ILE A 224 28.11 -27.44 -3.34
CA ILE A 224 27.42 -28.25 -2.34
C ILE A 224 26.32 -29.00 -3.07
N ARG A 225 26.61 -30.24 -3.49
CA ARG A 225 25.58 -31.21 -3.88
C ARG A 225 24.93 -31.71 -2.60
N GLU A 226 23.72 -31.24 -2.33
CA GLU A 226 22.83 -31.92 -1.37
C GLU A 226 22.68 -33.39 -1.80
N LYS A 227 22.89 -34.31 -0.85
CA LYS A 227 22.80 -35.75 -1.08
C LYS A 227 21.36 -36.12 -1.45
N PRO A 228 21.15 -36.91 -2.53
CA PRO A 228 19.81 -37.30 -2.98
C PRO A 228 19.12 -38.35 -2.10
N ASP A 229 19.68 -38.72 -0.93
CA ASP A 229 19.19 -39.84 -0.11
C ASP A 229 18.85 -39.46 1.34
N ASP A 230 18.71 -38.16 1.65
CA ASP A 230 18.18 -37.78 2.96
C ASP A 230 16.68 -38.09 3.00
N ASN A 231 16.41 -39.25 3.57
CA ASN A 231 15.11 -39.81 3.83
C ASN A 231 14.33 -38.83 4.71
N MET A 232 13.44 -38.05 4.11
CA MET A 232 12.53 -37.15 4.82
C MET A 232 11.69 -37.98 5.78
N ARG A 233 12.07 -38.00 7.06
CA ARG A 233 11.22 -38.58 8.10
C ARG A 233 10.08 -37.61 8.35
N GLU A 234 8.87 -38.03 8.00
CA GLU A 234 7.65 -37.37 8.43
C GLU A 234 7.69 -37.22 9.95
N MET A 235 7.70 -35.97 10.41
CA MET A 235 7.63 -35.67 11.83
C MET A 235 6.22 -36.10 12.29
N TYR A 236 6.17 -36.98 13.30
CA TYR A 236 4.92 -37.50 13.86
C TYR A 236 4.05 -36.33 14.35
N VAL A 237 3.03 -35.98 13.57
CA VAL A 237 2.00 -35.01 13.97
C VAL A 237 1.10 -35.72 14.95
N ARG A 238 1.06 -35.24 16.19
CA ARG A 238 0.24 -35.79 17.26
C ARG A 238 -1.25 -35.63 16.87
N PRO A 239 -2.05 -36.70 16.78
CA PRO A 239 -3.47 -36.60 16.45
C PRO A 239 -4.25 -36.25 17.70
N GLU A 240 -4.25 -34.98 18.09
CA GLU A 240 -5.10 -34.47 19.18
C GLU A 240 -5.70 -33.11 18.80
N GLU A 241 -6.45 -33.05 17.70
CA GLU A 241 -7.56 -32.09 17.61
C GLU A 241 -8.79 -32.80 17.05
N THR A 242 -9.52 -33.39 17.99
CA THR A 242 -10.83 -33.97 17.77
C THR A 242 -11.80 -32.86 17.39
N ALA A 243 -12.43 -32.97 16.21
CA ALA A 243 -13.53 -32.12 15.79
C ALA A 243 -14.70 -32.30 16.79
N GLY A 244 -14.84 -31.39 17.75
CA GLY A 244 -15.94 -31.45 18.71
C GLY A 244 -15.79 -30.65 20.00
N THR A 245 -14.62 -30.08 20.31
CA THR A 245 -14.50 -29.18 21.45
C THR A 245 -15.12 -27.82 21.11
N GLN A 246 -16.34 -27.61 21.62
CA GLN A 246 -16.93 -26.29 21.73
C GLN A 246 -15.91 -25.36 22.40
N ILE A 247 -15.60 -24.26 21.73
CA ILE A 247 -14.81 -23.18 22.27
C ILE A 247 -15.56 -22.69 23.50
N LEU A 248 -15.06 -23.03 24.69
CA LEU A 248 -15.58 -22.50 25.94
C LEU A 248 -15.17 -21.02 25.97
N GLU A 249 -16.12 -20.14 25.68
CA GLU A 249 -15.95 -18.71 25.76
C GLU A 249 -15.61 -18.35 27.21
N MET A 250 -14.34 -18.05 27.48
CA MET A 250 -13.93 -17.56 28.79
C MET A 250 -14.47 -16.14 28.93
N ASP A 251 -15.39 -15.96 29.88
CA ASP A 251 -15.89 -14.65 30.27
C ASP A 251 -14.71 -13.70 30.53
N ALA A 252 -14.76 -12.53 29.88
CA ALA A 252 -13.78 -11.50 30.05
C ALA A 252 -13.64 -11.13 31.54
N ALA A 253 -12.40 -11.09 32.03
CA ALA A 253 -12.12 -10.65 33.39
C ALA A 253 -12.79 -9.30 33.66
N PRO A 254 -13.41 -9.11 34.84
CA PRO A 254 -14.07 -7.86 35.18
C PRO A 254 -13.09 -6.70 35.08
N VAL A 255 -13.44 -5.72 34.24
CA VAL A 255 -12.69 -4.48 34.08
C VAL A 255 -12.63 -3.78 35.43
N GLU A 256 -11.45 -3.71 36.04
CA GLU A 256 -11.27 -2.91 37.25
C GLU A 256 -11.57 -1.44 36.92
N PRO A 257 -12.34 -0.73 37.77
CA PRO A 257 -12.64 0.68 37.58
C PRO A 257 -11.36 1.50 37.72
N GLY A 258 -10.77 1.85 36.58
CA GLY A 258 -9.66 2.78 36.47
C GLY A 258 -10.08 4.16 36.94
N TRP A 259 -9.33 4.68 37.92
CA TRP A 259 -9.42 6.03 38.44
C TRP A 259 -9.19 7.06 37.32
N TYR A 260 -10.25 7.71 36.87
CA TYR A 260 -10.12 8.90 36.03
C TYR A 260 -9.76 10.09 36.93
N ALA A 261 -8.53 10.58 36.75
CA ALA A 261 -8.11 11.89 37.24
C ALA A 261 -8.95 12.97 36.55
N ARG A 262 -9.53 13.83 37.38
CA ARG A 262 -10.38 14.96 37.03
C ARG A 262 -9.49 16.20 36.93
N ASP A 263 -9.02 16.51 35.74
CA ASP A 263 -8.44 17.83 35.41
C ASP A 263 -9.54 18.57 34.63
N GLY A 264 -10.20 19.58 35.18
CA GLY A 264 -9.68 20.93 35.39
C GLY A 264 -10.42 21.85 34.41
N GLU A 265 -11.48 22.49 34.89
CA GLU A 265 -12.59 23.07 34.11
C GLU A 265 -12.69 24.57 34.40
N ASP A 266 -11.78 25.40 33.86
CA ASP A 266 -11.76 26.83 34.19
C ASP A 266 -11.22 27.69 33.01
N GLY A 267 -11.93 27.68 31.88
CA GLY A 267 -11.59 28.46 30.68
C GLY A 267 -12.63 29.52 30.32
N GLU A 268 -12.80 30.51 31.19
CA GLU A 268 -13.71 31.66 31.05
C GLU A 268 -13.37 32.50 29.80
N SER A 269 -14.11 32.29 28.71
CA SER A 269 -13.98 33.07 27.46
C SER A 269 -14.93 34.26 27.49
N ARG A 270 -14.41 35.44 27.86
CA ARG A 270 -15.13 36.72 27.78
C ARG A 270 -15.39 37.09 26.32
N TYR A 271 -16.67 37.09 25.94
CA TYR A 271 -17.13 37.75 24.72
C TYR A 271 -17.23 39.27 24.95
N LEU A 272 -16.37 40.04 24.28
CA LEU A 272 -16.51 41.49 24.16
C LEU A 272 -17.53 41.79 23.05
N SER A 273 -18.73 42.22 23.47
CA SER A 273 -19.75 42.82 22.59
C SER A 273 -19.33 44.23 22.20
N GLY A 274 -18.98 44.41 20.93
CA GLY A 274 -18.73 45.73 20.33
C GLY A 274 -20.01 46.28 19.70
N HIS A 275 -20.69 47.18 20.42
CA HIS A 275 -21.73 48.06 19.87
C HIS A 275 -21.12 49.00 18.83
N ARG A 276 -21.62 48.96 17.58
CA ARG A 276 -21.37 50.01 16.58
C ARG A 276 -22.59 50.93 16.53
N HIS A 277 -22.35 52.18 16.89
CA HIS A 277 -23.28 53.29 16.81
C HIS A 277 -23.59 53.62 15.34
N GLU A 278 -24.88 53.74 15.03
CA GLU A 278 -25.37 54.48 13.87
C GLU A 278 -25.20 55.98 14.14
N GLY A 279 -24.82 56.71 13.09
CA GLY A 279 -24.73 58.16 13.06
C GLY A 279 -25.33 58.66 11.75
N GLU A 280 -26.11 59.73 11.89
CA GLU A 280 -26.91 60.49 10.92
C GLU A 280 -26.16 60.96 9.66
#